data_AF-A0A935NQW4-F1
#
_entry.id   AF-A0A935NQW4-F1
#
_cell.length_a   1.000
_cell.length_b   1.000
_cell.length_c   1.000
_cell.angle_alpha   90.00
_cell.angle_beta   90.00
_cell.angle_gamma   90.00
#
_symmetry.space_group_name_H-M   'P 1'
#
loop_
_entity.id
_entity.type
_entity.pdbx_description
1 polymer ?
#
loop_
_entity_poly.entity_id
_entity_poly.type
_entity_poly.pdbx_seq_one_letter_code
_entity_poly.pdbx_strand_id
1 'polypeptide(L)'
;MPRFPRAALACLLALASPLCAAQALWVCGLSDDAVRLVCVADADPTLPSAVLTRPTAMVAGTSFPLDTRRQYSVDLWTPPSDMEFVAQLARATICYRSPGCSVVMATERPVTLATLRH
;
A
#
# COMPACT_ATOMS: atom_id res chain seq x y z
N MET A 1 5.13 -17.13 56.23
CA MET A 1 5.55 -17.49 54.85
C MET A 1 4.34 -17.42 53.93
N PRO A 2 4.07 -16.31 53.23
CA PRO A 2 2.99 -16.25 52.25
C PRO A 2 3.46 -16.82 50.90
N ARG A 3 2.70 -17.78 50.36
CA ARG A 3 2.91 -18.37 49.02
C ARG A 3 2.05 -17.59 48.02
N PHE A 4 2.68 -16.89 47.08
CA PHE A 4 1.99 -16.22 45.96
C PHE A 4 1.76 -17.19 44.79
N PRO A 5 0.55 -17.25 44.20
CA PRO A 5 0.27 -18.13 43.07
C PRO A 5 0.87 -17.55 41.76
N ARG A 6 1.79 -18.31 41.16
CA ARG A 6 2.44 -18.07 39.85
C ARG A 6 1.49 -18.41 38.69
N ALA A 7 0.32 -17.78 38.61
CA ALA A 7 -0.68 -18.16 37.61
C ALA A 7 -1.30 -16.97 36.86
N ALA A 8 -0.54 -15.90 36.62
CA ALA A 8 -1.03 -14.71 35.92
C ALA A 8 -0.05 -14.14 34.89
N LEU A 9 0.71 -14.98 34.19
CA LEU A 9 1.75 -14.53 33.25
C LEU A 9 1.67 -15.16 31.85
N ALA A 10 0.52 -15.75 31.49
CA ALA A 10 0.33 -16.34 30.16
C ALA A 10 -0.57 -15.49 29.23
N CYS A 11 -1.30 -14.48 29.74
CA CYS A 11 -2.30 -13.76 28.94
C CYS A 11 -1.81 -12.49 28.22
N LEU A 12 -0.55 -12.06 28.43
CA LEU A 12 -0.03 -10.81 27.85
C LEU A 12 0.67 -10.97 26.50
N LEU A 13 0.83 -12.19 25.99
CA LEU A 13 1.52 -12.44 24.72
C LEU A 13 0.60 -12.56 23.49
N ALA A 14 -0.72 -12.48 23.67
CA ALA A 14 -1.68 -12.59 22.55
C ALA A 14 -1.98 -11.25 21.84
N LEU A 15 -1.42 -10.12 22.29
CA LEU A 15 -1.67 -8.78 21.73
C LEU A 15 -0.67 -8.35 20.62
N ALA A 16 0.29 -9.21 20.26
CA ALA A 16 1.30 -8.91 19.25
C ALA A 16 1.17 -9.82 18.03
N SER A 17 -0.05 -10.03 17.52
CA SER A 17 -0.19 -10.41 16.12
C SER A 17 -0.25 -9.10 15.33
N PRO A 18 0.83 -8.66 14.65
CA PRO A 18 0.64 -7.64 13.63
C PRO A 18 -0.34 -8.26 12.66
N LEU A 19 -1.50 -7.62 12.51
CA LEU A 19 -2.40 -7.91 11.42
C LEU A 19 -1.54 -8.03 10.17
N CYS A 20 -1.48 -9.24 9.60
CA CYS A 20 -0.92 -9.49 8.29
C CYS A 20 -1.85 -8.78 7.31
N ALA A 21 -1.81 -7.45 7.32
CA ALA A 21 -2.49 -6.60 6.38
C ALA A 21 -1.77 -6.88 5.06
N ALA A 22 -2.52 -7.42 4.11
CA ALA A 22 -2.03 -7.71 2.77
C ALA A 22 -1.21 -6.52 2.28
N GLN A 23 0.10 -6.74 2.11
CA GLN A 23 1.05 -5.70 1.75
C GLN A 23 0.80 -5.35 0.28
N ALA A 24 -0.06 -4.37 0.02
CA ALA A 24 -0.31 -3.90 -1.33
C ALA A 24 0.84 -2.97 -1.75
N LEU A 25 1.69 -3.46 -2.65
CA LEU A 25 2.68 -2.65 -3.34
C LEU A 25 1.99 -1.93 -4.51
N TRP A 26 2.18 -0.62 -4.61
CA TRP A 26 1.67 0.20 -5.70
C TRP A 26 2.82 0.76 -6.51
N VAL A 27 2.70 0.71 -7.83
CA VAL A 27 3.64 1.33 -8.78
C VAL A 27 2.97 2.55 -9.37
N CYS A 28 3.58 3.71 -9.17
CA CYS A 28 3.06 4.99 -9.62
C CYS A 28 3.99 5.64 -10.65
N GLY A 29 3.43 6.23 -11.71
CA GLY A 29 4.16 6.97 -12.73
C GLY A 29 3.42 8.24 -13.14
N LEU A 30 4.12 9.17 -13.77
CA LEU A 30 3.49 10.35 -14.36
C LEU A 30 3.05 10.05 -15.80
N SER A 31 1.98 10.71 -16.24
CA SER A 31 1.60 10.82 -17.65
C SER A 31 2.67 11.51 -18.48
N ASP A 32 2.57 11.39 -19.80
CA ASP A 32 3.48 12.05 -20.75
C ASP A 32 3.52 13.58 -20.58
N ASP A 33 2.36 14.19 -20.30
CA ASP A 33 2.23 15.62 -19.98
C ASP A 33 2.67 16.00 -18.55
N ALA A 34 3.03 15.03 -17.72
CA ALA A 34 3.40 15.17 -16.31
C ALA A 34 2.35 15.84 -15.40
N VAL A 35 1.10 15.99 -15.84
CA VAL A 35 -0.01 16.56 -15.06
C VAL A 35 -0.95 15.49 -14.50
N ARG A 36 -0.61 14.21 -14.61
CA ARG A 36 -1.37 13.13 -13.98
C ARG A 36 -0.45 12.09 -13.38
N LEU A 37 -0.60 11.86 -12.09
CA LEU A 37 -0.01 10.71 -11.40
C LEU A 37 -0.95 9.52 -11.56
N VAL A 38 -0.42 8.40 -12.04
CA VAL A 38 -1.15 7.16 -12.29
C VAL A 38 -0.54 6.05 -11.45
N CYS A 39 -1.37 5.36 -10.66
CA CYS A 39 -0.96 4.29 -9.77
C CYS A 39 -1.73 2.99 -10.07
N VAL A 40 -1.01 1.88 -10.11
CA VAL A 40 -1.54 0.52 -10.24
C VAL A 40 -0.95 -0.36 -9.15
N ALA A 41 -1.72 -1.30 -8.63
CA ALA A 41 -1.18 -2.27 -7.68
C ALA A 41 -0.27 -3.26 -8.43
N ASP A 42 0.91 -3.51 -7.88
CA ASP A 42 1.77 -4.64 -8.24
C ASP A 42 1.27 -5.87 -7.49
N ALA A 43 0.06 -6.29 -7.84
CA ALA A 43 -0.59 -7.46 -7.29
C ALA A 43 -0.53 -8.59 -8.32
N ASP A 44 -0.08 -9.77 -7.89
CA ASP A 44 -0.19 -10.97 -8.71
C ASP A 44 -1.69 -11.24 -8.96
N PRO A 45 -2.15 -11.34 -10.23
CA PRO A 45 -3.55 -11.56 -10.54
C PRO A 45 -4.09 -12.90 -10.04
N THR A 46 -3.21 -13.85 -9.70
CA THR A 46 -3.56 -15.16 -9.14
C THR A 46 -3.75 -15.12 -7.62
N LEU A 47 -3.21 -14.10 -6.93
CA LEU A 47 -3.44 -13.92 -5.51
C LEU A 47 -4.85 -13.36 -5.29
N PRO A 48 -5.57 -13.84 -4.26
CA PRO A 48 -6.86 -13.28 -3.91
C PRO A 48 -6.68 -11.79 -3.58
N SER A 49 -7.18 -10.94 -4.46
CA SER A 49 -7.26 -9.48 -4.29
C SER A 49 -7.71 -9.14 -2.87
N ALA A 50 -7.15 -8.08 -2.30
CA ALA A 50 -7.59 -7.48 -1.04
C ALA A 50 -9.07 -7.04 -1.03
N VAL A 51 -9.84 -7.28 -2.10
CA VAL A 51 -11.30 -7.29 -2.13
C VAL A 51 -11.90 -8.18 -1.01
N LEU A 52 -11.16 -9.19 -0.51
CA LEU A 52 -11.57 -9.97 0.67
C LEU A 52 -11.31 -9.26 2.01
N THR A 53 -10.49 -8.20 2.02
CA THR A 53 -10.37 -7.31 3.17
C THR A 53 -11.58 -6.38 3.15
N ARG A 54 -12.59 -6.71 3.97
CA ARG A 54 -13.79 -5.88 4.15
C ARG A 54 -13.39 -4.40 4.29
N PRO A 55 -14.02 -3.47 3.54
CA PRO A 55 -13.72 -2.05 3.66
C PRO A 55 -13.78 -1.62 5.12
N THR A 56 -12.68 -1.06 5.62
CA THR A 56 -12.55 -0.61 7.00
C THR A 56 -12.94 0.87 7.14
N ALA A 57 -12.87 1.63 6.04
CA ALA A 57 -13.24 3.04 6.00
C ALA A 57 -13.74 3.44 4.61
N MET A 58 -14.57 4.49 4.56
CA MET A 58 -14.98 5.15 3.33
C MET A 58 -14.82 6.66 3.47
N VAL A 59 -14.18 7.31 2.50
CA VAL A 59 -13.94 8.76 2.49
C VAL A 59 -14.29 9.30 1.11
N ALA A 60 -15.18 10.29 1.06
CA ALA A 60 -15.66 10.88 -0.20
C ALA A 60 -16.10 9.83 -1.24
N GLY A 61 -16.75 8.75 -0.80
CA GLY A 61 -17.19 7.64 -1.65
C GLY A 61 -16.12 6.62 -2.05
N THR A 62 -14.85 6.84 -1.66
CA THR A 62 -13.75 5.89 -1.90
C THR A 62 -13.62 4.93 -0.73
N SER A 63 -13.66 3.63 -1.00
CA SER A 63 -13.51 2.57 0.01
C SER A 63 -12.05 2.21 0.22
N PHE A 64 -11.66 2.00 1.47
CA PHE A 64 -10.31 1.57 1.86
C PHE A 64 -10.37 0.20 2.57
N PRO A 65 -9.42 -0.71 2.32
CA PRO A 65 -8.28 -0.59 1.39
C PRO A 65 -8.72 -0.42 -0.07
N LEU A 66 -7.89 0.24 -0.89
CA LEU A 66 -8.18 0.47 -2.30
C LEU A 66 -8.29 -0.85 -3.08
N ASP A 67 -9.13 -0.88 -4.10
CA ASP A 67 -9.33 -2.03 -4.97
C ASP A 67 -8.11 -2.20 -5.88
N THR A 68 -7.29 -3.22 -5.61
CA THR A 68 -6.04 -3.47 -6.34
C THR A 68 -6.25 -3.82 -7.82
N ARG A 69 -7.49 -4.08 -8.26
CA ARG A 69 -7.81 -4.32 -9.68
C ARG A 69 -8.05 -3.02 -10.45
N ARG A 70 -8.17 -1.90 -9.75
CA ARG A 70 -8.44 -0.59 -10.36
C ARG A 70 -7.15 0.20 -10.48
N GLN A 71 -7.10 0.99 -11.55
CA GLN A 71 -6.13 2.06 -11.71
C GLN A 71 -6.65 3.31 -10.99
N TYR A 72 -5.77 3.97 -10.27
CA TYR A 72 -6.06 5.24 -9.59
C TYR A 72 -5.23 6.35 -10.21
N SER A 73 -5.84 7.52 -10.40
CA SER A 73 -5.15 8.69 -10.91
C SER A 73 -5.37 9.89 -10.02
N VAL A 74 -4.33 10.70 -9.86
CA VAL A 74 -4.36 11.99 -9.19
C VAL A 74 -3.95 13.03 -10.21
N ASP A 75 -4.88 13.92 -10.56
CA ASP A 75 -4.57 15.03 -11.45
C ASP A 75 -3.73 16.08 -10.69
N LEU A 76 -2.67 16.54 -11.33
CA LEU A 76 -1.77 17.58 -10.86
C LEU A 76 -2.07 18.85 -11.65
N TRP A 77 -2.11 19.99 -10.98
CA TRP A 77 -2.38 21.28 -11.64
C TRP A 77 -1.21 21.80 -12.47
N THR A 78 0.01 21.36 -12.14
CA THR A 78 1.26 21.79 -12.78
C THR A 78 2.21 20.59 -12.80
N PRO A 79 3.04 20.44 -13.85
CA PRO A 79 4.12 19.46 -13.84
C PRO A 79 4.99 19.62 -12.60
N PRO A 80 5.22 18.55 -11.82
CA PRO A 80 6.00 18.63 -10.59
C PRO A 80 7.49 18.80 -10.93
N SER A 81 8.17 19.67 -10.19
CA SER A 81 9.63 19.84 -10.26
C SER A 81 10.40 18.93 -9.29
N ASP A 82 9.72 18.40 -8.27
CA ASP A 82 10.29 17.56 -7.22
C ASP A 82 9.60 16.19 -7.19
N MET A 83 10.35 15.15 -7.56
CA MET A 83 9.84 13.77 -7.59
C MET A 83 9.71 13.14 -6.20
N GLU A 84 10.44 13.63 -5.20
CA GLU A 84 10.28 13.15 -3.82
C GLU A 84 8.92 13.60 -3.28
N PHE A 85 8.54 14.86 -3.53
CA PHE A 85 7.22 15.36 -3.21
C PHE A 85 6.11 14.55 -3.91
N VAL A 86 6.29 14.19 -5.19
CA VAL A 86 5.33 13.34 -5.91
C VAL A 86 5.21 11.95 -5.27
N ALA A 87 6.33 11.35 -4.85
CA ALA A 87 6.31 10.07 -4.14
C ALA A 87 5.57 10.17 -2.79
N GLN A 88 5.76 11.26 -2.06
CA GLN A 88 5.04 11.54 -0.81
C GLN A 88 3.54 11.75 -1.06
N LEU A 89 3.17 12.49 -2.10
CA LEU A 89 1.78 12.68 -2.52
C LEU A 89 1.12 11.36 -2.91
N ALA A 90 1.83 10.53 -3.69
CA ALA A 90 1.37 9.19 -4.08
C ALA A 90 1.10 8.32 -2.85
N ARG A 91 2.04 8.30 -1.89
CA ARG A 91 1.88 7.57 -0.63
C ARG A 91 0.71 8.10 0.19
N ALA A 92 0.57 9.42 0.31
CA ALA A 92 -0.48 10.05 1.09
C ALA A 92 -1.88 9.86 0.50
N THR A 93 -1.99 9.66 -0.82
CA THR A 93 -3.28 9.46 -1.51
C THR A 93 -3.65 7.98 -1.61
N ILE A 94 -2.71 7.13 -2.00
CA ILE A 94 -2.94 5.69 -2.24
C ILE A 94 -2.94 4.90 -0.94
N CYS A 95 -1.94 5.10 -0.09
CA CYS A 95 -1.82 4.36 1.16
C CYS A 95 -2.59 4.99 2.32
N TYR A 96 -3.40 6.02 2.06
CA TYR A 96 -4.29 6.59 3.04
C TYR A 96 -5.16 5.50 3.66
N ARG A 97 -5.04 5.24 4.96
CA ARG A 97 -5.85 4.25 5.71
C ARG A 97 -5.79 2.81 5.17
N SER A 98 -4.76 2.45 4.40
CA SER A 98 -4.49 1.09 3.94
C SER A 98 -3.28 0.53 4.70
N PRO A 99 -3.48 -0.24 5.78
CA PRO A 99 -2.36 -0.78 6.56
C PRO A 99 -1.49 -1.71 5.70
N GLY A 100 -0.16 -1.66 5.87
CA GLY A 100 0.77 -2.47 5.10
C GLY A 100 1.00 -2.03 3.65
N CYS A 101 0.41 -0.91 3.22
CA CYS A 101 0.57 -0.38 1.87
C CYS A 101 1.94 0.28 1.65
N SER A 102 2.53 0.06 0.47
CA SER A 102 3.72 0.78 0.01
C SER A 102 3.55 1.29 -1.42
N VAL A 103 4.28 2.35 -1.76
CA VAL A 103 4.30 2.96 -3.09
C VAL A 103 5.74 3.03 -3.58
N VAL A 104 5.96 2.72 -4.85
CA VAL A 104 7.22 2.85 -5.58
C VAL A 104 6.97 3.66 -6.85
N MET A 105 7.88 4.59 -7.16
CA MET A 105 7.78 5.37 -8.38
C MET A 105 8.38 4.59 -9.56
N ALA A 106 7.70 4.59 -10.71
CA ALA A 106 8.13 3.88 -11.92
C ALA A 106 9.46 4.43 -12.49
N THR A 107 9.88 5.62 -12.08
CA THR A 107 11.20 6.20 -12.36
C THR A 107 12.33 5.42 -11.70
N GLU A 108 12.04 4.64 -10.65
CA GLU A 108 13.02 3.93 -9.83
C GLU A 108 13.13 2.45 -10.17
N ARG A 109 12.48 1.94 -11.23
CA ARG A 109 12.54 0.51 -11.56
C ARG A 109 14.00 0.06 -11.74
N PRO A 110 14.55 -0.82 -10.87
CA PRO A 110 15.73 -1.56 -11.25
C PRO A 110 15.34 -2.47 -12.42
N VAL A 111 16.11 -2.42 -13.50
CA VAL A 111 16.00 -3.27 -14.69
C VAL A 111 16.49 -4.69 -14.36
N THR A 112 16.01 -5.29 -13.27
CA THR A 112 16.37 -6.64 -12.83
C THR A 112 15.34 -7.70 -13.22
N LEU A 113 14.50 -7.43 -14.23
CA LEU A 113 13.57 -8.38 -14.83
C LEU A 113 13.76 -8.54 -16.35
N ALA A 114 14.93 -8.17 -16.88
CA ALA A 114 15.27 -8.40 -18.29
C ALA A 114 16.12 -9.67 -18.54
N THR A 115 16.55 -10.40 -17.50
CA THR A 115 17.52 -11.51 -17.64
C THR A 115 16.97 -12.89 -17.28
N LEU A 116 15.76 -13.23 -17.73
CA LEU A 116 15.25 -14.61 -17.71
C LEU A 116 14.39 -14.91 -18.95
N ARG A 117 15.02 -14.78 -20.12
CA ARG A 117 14.65 -15.52 -21.33
C ARG A 117 15.93 -16.02 -22.00
N HIS A 118 16.32 -17.24 -21.67
CA HIS A 118 17.05 -18.14 -22.55
C HIS A 118 16.42 -19.52 -22.44
#